data_AF-A0A0K2RTA1-F1
#
_entry.id   AF-A0A0K2RTA1-F1
#
_cell.length_a   1.000
_cell.length_b   1.000
_cell.length_c   1.000
_cell.angle_alpha   90.00
_cell.angle_beta   90.00
_cell.angle_gamma   90.00
#
_symmetry.space_group_name_H-M   'P 1'
#
loop_
_entity.id
_entity.type
_entity.pdbx_description
1 polymer ?
#
loop_
_entity_poly.entity_id
_entity_poly.type
_entity_poly.pdbx_seq_one_letter_code
_entity_poly.pdbx_strand_id
1 'polypeptide(L)'
;MGKSWFLGSANAIYQSLNLIHDANPDIVVVVGADHVYRMDFQQMVQQHVASGAKATVAAVRQPLNMANQFGVIEVDKNDPQKISAFVEKPAETEGLAADPSQFLASMGNYVFDADALVEALRIDAERLDTKHDMGGDIIPYFVSQGEAGVYDFTLNDIPGSTDRDRTYWRDVGTIDSFYDAHMDLISPVPVFNLYNSEWPIYTRQSISPPAKFVRETTTRSAPLWTPSWPAAR
;
A
#
# COMPACT_ATOMS: atom_id res chain seq x y z
N MET A 1 -30.53 -6.81 5.75
CA MET A 1 -29.56 -6.16 6.65
C MET A 1 -29.73 -4.65 6.52
N GLY A 2 -29.81 -3.93 7.65
CA GLY A 2 -30.07 -2.48 7.67
C GLY A 2 -28.84 -1.64 7.30
N LYS A 3 -29.03 -0.31 7.18
CA LYS A 3 -27.95 0.66 6.95
C LYS A 3 -27.04 0.74 8.18
N SER A 4 -26.05 -0.13 8.30
CA SER A 4 -24.98 -0.04 9.28
C SER A 4 -23.70 0.47 8.63
N TRP A 5 -22.89 1.21 9.37
CA TRP A 5 -21.52 1.52 8.97
C TRP A 5 -20.69 0.23 8.81
N PHE A 6 -19.62 0.28 8.03
CA PHE A 6 -18.67 -0.84 7.97
C PHE A 6 -18.01 -1.03 9.34
N LEU A 7 -18.02 -2.27 9.83
CA LEU A 7 -17.45 -2.62 11.14
C LEU A 7 -15.92 -2.74 11.10
N GLY A 8 -15.37 -3.00 9.92
CA GLY A 8 -13.95 -3.19 9.65
C GLY A 8 -13.70 -3.37 8.15
N SER A 9 -12.43 -3.50 7.77
CA SER A 9 -12.01 -3.61 6.36
C SER A 9 -12.59 -4.85 5.67
N ALA A 10 -12.62 -6.01 6.34
CA ALA A 10 -13.24 -7.22 5.83
C ALA A 10 -14.77 -7.08 5.73
N ASN A 11 -15.40 -6.45 6.73
CA ASN A 11 -16.85 -6.22 6.71
C ASN A 11 -17.29 -5.32 5.54
N ALA A 12 -16.45 -4.36 5.14
CA ALA A 12 -16.73 -3.51 3.97
C ALA A 12 -16.82 -4.32 2.67
N ILE A 13 -15.92 -5.30 2.50
CA ILE A 13 -15.96 -6.24 1.37
C ILE A 13 -17.17 -7.16 1.50
N TYR A 14 -17.44 -7.70 2.69
CA TYR A 14 -18.59 -8.56 2.94
C TYR A 14 -19.93 -7.91 2.57
N GLN A 15 -20.15 -6.65 3.00
CA GLN A 15 -21.36 -5.89 2.66
C GLN A 15 -21.48 -5.59 1.17
N SER A 16 -20.37 -5.66 0.42
CA SER A 16 -20.28 -5.38 -1.02
C SER A 16 -20.10 -6.64 -1.86
N LEU A 17 -20.36 -7.84 -1.31
CA LEU A 17 -20.17 -9.12 -1.99
C LEU A 17 -20.92 -9.24 -3.32
N ASN A 18 -22.01 -8.49 -3.49
CA ASN A 18 -22.72 -8.45 -4.77
C ASN A 18 -21.78 -8.04 -5.94
N LEU A 19 -20.81 -7.16 -5.71
CA LEU A 19 -19.86 -6.74 -6.74
C LEU A 19 -18.94 -7.89 -7.17
N ILE A 20 -18.52 -8.74 -6.22
CA ILE A 20 -17.72 -9.93 -6.51
C ILE A 20 -18.58 -10.98 -7.22
N HIS A 21 -19.80 -11.21 -6.74
CA HIS A 21 -20.72 -12.16 -7.36
C HIS A 21 -21.11 -11.78 -8.79
N ASP A 22 -21.38 -10.50 -9.05
CA ASP A 22 -21.79 -10.00 -10.37
C ASP A 22 -20.63 -10.06 -11.38
N ALA A 23 -19.40 -9.78 -10.92
CA ALA A 23 -18.20 -9.86 -11.77
C ALA A 23 -17.72 -11.30 -11.98
N ASN A 24 -18.02 -12.22 -11.05
CA ASN A 24 -17.60 -13.62 -11.03
C ASN A 24 -16.10 -13.83 -11.38
N PRO A 25 -15.17 -13.21 -10.63
CA PRO A 25 -13.74 -13.38 -10.86
C PRO A 25 -13.23 -14.70 -10.27
N ASP A 26 -12.13 -15.22 -10.83
CA ASP A 26 -11.38 -16.33 -10.21
C ASP A 26 -10.46 -15.84 -9.08
N ILE A 27 -9.89 -14.64 -9.25
CA ILE A 27 -8.93 -14.02 -8.32
C ILE A 27 -9.41 -12.62 -7.93
N VAL A 28 -9.30 -12.29 -6.63
CA VAL A 28 -9.57 -10.96 -6.10
C VAL A 28 -8.29 -10.35 -5.55
N VAL A 29 -7.98 -9.13 -6.00
CA VAL A 29 -6.88 -8.31 -5.48
C VAL A 29 -7.46 -7.23 -4.57
N VAL A 30 -7.04 -7.19 -3.32
CA VAL A 30 -7.42 -6.18 -2.32
C VAL A 30 -6.21 -5.30 -2.05
N VAL A 31 -6.37 -3.99 -2.17
CA VAL A 31 -5.25 -3.03 -2.15
C VAL A 31 -5.49 -1.93 -1.13
N GLY A 32 -4.50 -1.66 -0.28
CA GLY A 32 -4.48 -0.48 0.59
C GLY A 32 -4.31 0.79 -0.25
N ALA A 33 -5.22 1.75 -0.08
CA ALA A 33 -5.34 2.92 -0.95
C ALA A 33 -4.63 4.19 -0.41
N ASP A 34 -3.87 4.05 0.68
CA ASP A 34 -3.24 5.12 1.44
C ASP A 34 -1.70 5.08 1.43
N HIS A 35 -1.11 4.17 0.67
CA HIS A 35 0.35 4.07 0.50
C HIS A 35 0.83 4.67 -0.83
N VAL A 36 2.08 5.12 -0.87
CA VAL A 36 2.74 5.61 -2.09
C VAL A 36 3.81 4.62 -2.55
N TYR A 37 3.58 3.99 -3.70
CA TYR A 37 4.47 2.99 -4.30
C TYR A 37 4.13 2.74 -5.78
N ARG A 38 4.95 1.96 -6.47
CA ARG A 38 4.62 1.31 -7.74
C ARG A 38 4.69 -0.20 -7.56
N MET A 39 3.70 -0.91 -8.06
CA MET A 39 3.67 -2.38 -8.03
C MET A 39 2.99 -2.90 -9.28
N ASP A 40 3.60 -3.91 -9.89
CA ASP A 40 2.96 -4.73 -10.91
C ASP A 40 2.29 -5.92 -10.22
N PHE A 41 0.97 -5.81 -10.01
CA PHE A 41 0.18 -6.86 -9.39
C PHE A 41 0.10 -8.14 -10.21
N GLN A 42 0.38 -8.09 -11.52
CA GLN A 42 0.37 -9.30 -12.35
C GLN A 42 1.40 -10.32 -11.83
N GLN A 43 2.58 -9.85 -11.41
CA GLN A 43 3.63 -10.73 -10.86
C GLN A 43 3.20 -11.39 -9.55
N MET A 44 2.52 -10.64 -8.67
CA MET A 44 1.97 -11.18 -7.42
C MET A 44 0.86 -12.21 -7.68
N VAL A 45 -0.04 -11.93 -8.62
CA VAL A 45 -1.10 -12.87 -9.03
C VAL A 45 -0.51 -14.14 -9.64
N GLN A 46 0.52 -14.03 -10.49
CA GLN A 46 1.19 -15.19 -11.06
C GLN A 46 1.84 -16.07 -9.99
N GLN A 47 2.53 -15.46 -9.01
CA GLN A 47 3.10 -16.21 -7.90
C GLN A 47 2.02 -16.87 -7.04
N HIS A 48 0.93 -16.16 -6.75
CA HIS A 48 -0.21 -16.68 -6.00
C HIS A 48 -0.75 -17.97 -6.65
N VAL A 49 -1.08 -17.90 -7.95
CA VAL A 49 -1.58 -19.04 -8.72
C VAL A 49 -0.56 -20.20 -8.76
N ALA A 50 0.72 -19.89 -8.96
CA ALA A 50 1.77 -20.92 -9.01
C ALA A 50 2.00 -21.61 -7.65
N SER A 51 1.80 -20.90 -6.55
CA SER A 51 1.97 -21.43 -5.19
C SER A 51 0.82 -22.33 -4.73
N GLY A 52 -0.38 -22.14 -5.30
CA GLY A 52 -1.61 -22.78 -4.84
C GLY A 52 -2.11 -22.30 -3.47
N ALA A 53 -1.54 -21.22 -2.93
CA ALA A 53 -2.05 -20.56 -1.73
C ALA A 53 -3.44 -19.96 -1.99
N LYS A 54 -4.29 -19.91 -0.96
CA LYS A 54 -5.64 -19.31 -1.04
C LYS A 54 -5.63 -17.82 -0.72
N ALA A 55 -4.63 -17.38 0.02
CA ALA A 55 -4.34 -15.98 0.27
C ALA A 55 -2.85 -15.72 0.09
N THR A 56 -2.48 -14.60 -0.53
CA THR A 56 -1.09 -14.15 -0.60
C THR A 56 -0.99 -12.71 -0.15
N VAL A 57 -0.06 -12.43 0.77
CA VAL A 57 0.15 -11.10 1.34
C VAL A 57 1.41 -10.47 0.75
N ALA A 58 1.31 -9.23 0.25
CA ALA A 58 2.49 -8.49 -0.18
C ALA A 58 3.24 -7.96 1.04
N ALA A 59 4.55 -8.20 1.06
CA ALA A 59 5.43 -7.84 2.16
C ALA A 59 6.55 -6.93 1.68
N VAL A 60 6.83 -5.88 2.45
CA VAL A 60 7.98 -5.00 2.27
C VAL A 60 8.95 -5.19 3.44
N ARG A 61 10.25 -5.13 3.17
CA ARG A 61 11.27 -5.24 4.21
C ARG A 61 11.41 -3.92 4.96
N GLN A 62 11.34 -3.98 6.29
CA GLN A 62 11.47 -2.80 7.15
C GLN A 62 12.47 -3.04 8.28
N PRO A 63 13.15 -1.99 8.80
CA PRO A 63 14.01 -2.09 9.97
C PRO A 63 13.24 -2.54 11.22
N LEU A 64 13.85 -3.37 12.08
CA LEU A 64 13.20 -3.93 13.28
C LEU A 64 12.56 -2.90 14.22
N ASN A 65 13.12 -1.69 14.32
CA ASN A 65 12.58 -0.64 15.19
C ASN A 65 11.22 -0.07 14.72
N MET A 66 10.73 -0.49 13.55
CA MET A 66 9.42 -0.13 13.01
C MET A 66 8.36 -1.24 13.19
N ALA A 67 8.69 -2.37 13.83
CA ALA A 67 7.79 -3.52 13.96
C ALA A 67 6.44 -3.17 14.59
N ASN A 68 6.42 -2.25 15.55
CA ASN A 68 5.20 -1.82 16.25
C ASN A 68 4.24 -0.94 15.40
N GLN A 69 4.62 -0.63 14.16
CA GLN A 69 3.81 0.20 13.25
C GLN A 69 3.01 -0.65 12.26
N PHE A 70 3.44 -1.89 11.98
CA PHE A 70 2.93 -2.71 10.89
C PHE A 70 2.49 -4.11 11.34
N GLY A 71 1.71 -4.79 10.51
CA GLY A 71 1.53 -6.24 10.62
C GLY A 71 2.82 -6.96 10.23
N VAL A 72 3.36 -7.76 11.13
CA VAL A 72 4.57 -8.57 10.93
C VAL A 72 4.19 -9.91 10.31
N ILE A 73 4.90 -10.28 9.25
CA ILE A 73 4.78 -11.57 8.57
C ILE A 73 5.97 -12.43 8.95
N GLU A 74 5.70 -13.55 9.61
CA GLU A 74 6.69 -14.60 9.86
C GLU A 74 6.50 -15.70 8.84
N VAL A 75 7.61 -16.13 8.21
CA VAL A 75 7.59 -17.17 7.18
C VAL A 75 7.96 -18.53 7.77
N ASP A 76 7.43 -19.59 7.17
CA ASP A 76 7.76 -20.96 7.58
C ASP A 76 9.26 -21.25 7.35
N LYS A 77 9.87 -21.93 8.33
CA LYS A 77 11.32 -22.22 8.31
C LYS A 77 11.72 -23.21 7.22
N ASN A 78 10.80 -24.06 6.78
CA ASN A 78 11.03 -25.06 5.75
C ASN A 78 10.55 -24.58 4.37
N ASP A 79 9.57 -23.69 4.34
CA ASP A 79 9.02 -23.10 3.13
C ASP A 79 8.85 -21.57 3.26
N PRO A 80 9.88 -20.78 2.88
CA PRO A 80 9.84 -19.33 2.98
C PRO A 80 8.74 -18.64 2.15
N GLN A 81 8.04 -19.37 1.28
CA GLN A 81 6.90 -18.83 0.53
C GLN A 81 5.59 -18.89 1.32
N LYS A 82 5.55 -19.61 2.45
CA LYS A 82 4.40 -19.73 3.33
C LYS A 82 4.52 -18.85 4.56
N ILE A 83 3.39 -18.33 5.01
CA ILE A 83 3.30 -17.56 6.26
C ILE A 83 3.04 -18.54 7.41
N SER A 84 3.91 -18.54 8.41
CA SER A 84 3.73 -19.32 9.64
C SER A 84 2.96 -18.55 10.70
N ALA A 85 3.12 -17.23 10.75
CA ALA A 85 2.38 -16.36 11.65
C ALA A 85 2.19 -14.95 11.05
N PHE A 86 1.07 -14.33 11.39
CA PHE A 86 0.79 -12.93 11.10
C PHE A 86 0.48 -12.23 12.42
N VAL A 87 1.31 -11.26 12.80
CA VAL A 87 1.24 -10.61 14.12
C VAL A 87 1.02 -9.12 13.92
N GLU A 88 -0.13 -8.60 14.34
CA GLU A 88 -0.48 -7.20 14.17
C GLU A 88 0.24 -6.31 15.20
N LYS A 89 1.11 -5.41 14.73
CA LYS A 89 1.78 -4.36 15.52
C LYS A 89 2.45 -4.86 16.82
N PRO A 90 3.31 -5.90 16.75
CA PRO A 90 4.01 -6.39 17.93
C PRO A 90 5.02 -5.35 18.43
N ALA A 91 5.34 -5.39 19.73
CA ALA A 91 6.35 -4.50 20.30
C ALA A 91 7.75 -4.76 19.70
N GLU A 92 8.07 -6.03 19.42
CA GLU A 92 9.34 -6.50 18.89
C GLU A 92 9.10 -7.71 17.97
N THR A 93 10.04 -7.99 17.06
CA THR A 93 10.02 -9.17 16.19
C THR A 93 11.44 -9.65 15.89
N GLU A 94 11.57 -10.91 15.49
CA GLU A 94 12.83 -11.48 15.05
C GLU A 94 13.18 -11.01 13.63
N GLY A 95 14.48 -10.88 13.35
CA GLY A 95 14.97 -10.53 12.02
C GLY A 95 14.90 -11.69 11.04
N LEU A 96 14.92 -11.36 9.75
CA LEU A 96 14.94 -12.35 8.67
C LEU A 96 16.25 -13.15 8.68
N ALA A 97 16.18 -14.42 8.28
CA ALA A 97 17.37 -15.26 8.14
C ALA A 97 18.40 -14.71 7.14
N ALA A 98 17.93 -14.03 6.08
CA ALA A 98 18.78 -13.42 5.06
C ALA A 98 19.36 -12.06 5.50
N ASP A 99 18.63 -11.31 6.33
CA ASP A 99 19.07 -10.04 6.90
C ASP A 99 18.46 -9.87 8.30
N PRO A 100 19.23 -10.18 9.36
CA PRO A 100 18.74 -10.11 10.74
C PRO A 100 18.37 -8.70 11.23
N SER A 101 18.65 -7.65 10.45
CA SER A 101 18.30 -6.27 10.80
C SER A 101 16.91 -5.83 10.31
N GLN A 102 16.25 -6.67 9.52
CA GLN A 102 14.97 -6.37 8.89
C GLN A 102 13.92 -7.45 9.19
N PHE A 103 12.65 -7.08 9.06
CA PHE A 103 11.51 -7.99 9.09
C PHE A 103 10.61 -7.76 7.87
N LEU A 104 9.66 -8.68 7.62
CA LEU A 104 8.64 -8.52 6.58
C LEU A 104 7.41 -7.82 7.17
N ALA A 105 7.17 -6.59 6.73
CA ALA A 105 5.97 -5.82 7.04
C ALA A 105 4.90 -6.03 5.98
N SER A 106 3.66 -6.30 6.39
CA SER A 106 2.51 -6.32 5.51
C SER A 106 2.27 -4.95 4.88
N MET A 107 2.12 -4.91 3.56
CA MET A 107 1.79 -3.68 2.83
C MET A 107 0.28 -3.39 2.81
N GLY A 108 -0.55 -4.27 3.38
CA GLY A 108 -2.02 -4.17 3.24
C GLY A 108 -2.54 -4.50 1.84
N ASN A 109 -1.73 -5.19 1.03
CA ASN A 109 -2.11 -5.68 -0.29
C ASN A 109 -2.20 -7.21 -0.25
N TYR A 110 -3.30 -7.74 -0.79
CA TYR A 110 -3.64 -9.14 -0.72
C TYR A 110 -4.14 -9.64 -2.07
N VAL A 111 -3.83 -10.89 -2.39
CA VAL A 111 -4.41 -11.64 -3.51
C VAL A 111 -5.10 -12.88 -2.94
N PHE A 112 -6.31 -13.15 -3.38
CA PHE A 112 -7.09 -14.30 -2.94
C PHE A 112 -7.67 -15.07 -4.13
N ASP A 113 -7.79 -16.38 -3.95
CA ASP A 113 -8.79 -17.16 -4.66
C ASP A 113 -10.17 -16.63 -4.26
N ALA A 114 -11.02 -16.30 -5.24
CA ALA A 114 -12.26 -15.57 -5.00
C ALA A 114 -13.24 -16.36 -4.12
N ASP A 115 -13.34 -17.68 -4.32
CA ASP A 115 -14.19 -18.57 -3.52
C ASP A 115 -13.73 -18.64 -2.07
N ALA A 116 -12.43 -18.77 -1.86
CA ALA A 116 -11.81 -18.81 -0.54
C ALA A 116 -12.01 -17.49 0.22
N LEU A 117 -11.87 -16.34 -0.43
CA LEU A 117 -12.18 -15.04 0.17
C LEU A 117 -13.65 -14.94 0.58
N VAL A 118 -14.58 -15.32 -0.30
CA VAL A 118 -16.02 -15.26 0.00
C VAL A 118 -16.37 -16.13 1.20
N GLU A 119 -15.80 -17.32 1.28
CA GLU A 119 -16.02 -18.22 2.42
C GLU A 119 -15.46 -17.64 3.72
N ALA A 120 -14.21 -17.16 3.70
CA ALA A 120 -13.59 -16.53 4.87
C ALA A 120 -14.41 -15.33 5.38
N LEU A 121 -14.92 -14.48 4.48
CA LEU A 121 -15.75 -13.33 4.83
C LEU A 121 -17.11 -13.73 5.43
N ARG A 122 -17.72 -14.82 4.95
CA ARG A 122 -18.98 -15.34 5.50
C ARG A 122 -18.78 -15.88 6.90
N ILE A 123 -17.74 -16.69 7.10
CA ILE A 123 -17.37 -17.22 8.42
C ILE A 123 -17.11 -16.07 9.38
N ASP A 124 -16.30 -15.08 8.97
CA ASP A 124 -16.00 -13.92 9.81
C ASP A 124 -17.24 -13.10 10.18
N ALA A 125 -18.17 -12.91 9.24
CA ALA A 125 -19.41 -12.16 9.49
C ALA A 125 -20.34 -12.81 10.54
N GLU A 126 -20.22 -14.12 10.77
CA GLU A 126 -20.99 -14.85 11.78
C GLU A 126 -20.30 -14.92 13.15
N ARG A 127 -19.01 -14.57 13.22
CA ARG A 127 -18.24 -14.58 14.48
C ARG A 127 -18.61 -13.38 15.35
N LEU A 128 -18.70 -13.63 16.66
CA LEU A 128 -18.93 -12.59 17.68
C LEU A 128 -17.62 -12.00 18.22
N ASP A 129 -16.51 -12.71 18.03
CA ASP A 129 -15.18 -12.44 18.57
C ASP A 129 -14.20 -12.01 17.47
N THR A 130 -14.62 -11.08 16.62
CA THR A 130 -13.83 -10.56 15.49
C THR A 130 -13.91 -9.04 15.44
N LYS A 131 -12.91 -8.40 14.84
CA LYS A 131 -12.96 -6.97 14.50
C LYS A 131 -13.36 -6.74 13.04
N HIS A 132 -13.60 -7.82 12.30
CA HIS A 132 -13.86 -7.84 10.88
C HIS A 132 -12.77 -7.11 10.08
N ASP A 133 -11.51 -7.37 10.42
CA ASP A 133 -10.35 -6.76 9.78
C ASP A 133 -9.59 -7.76 8.89
N MET A 134 -9.09 -7.28 7.75
CA MET A 134 -8.31 -8.10 6.82
C MET A 134 -7.03 -8.65 7.44
N GLY A 135 -6.25 -7.80 8.12
CA GLY A 135 -4.97 -8.20 8.74
C GLY A 135 -5.16 -8.91 10.08
N GLY A 136 -6.11 -8.44 10.88
CA GLY A 136 -6.35 -8.96 12.23
C GLY A 136 -7.17 -10.26 12.29
N ASP A 137 -8.03 -10.52 11.30
CA ASP A 137 -8.98 -11.65 11.36
C ASP A 137 -8.89 -12.54 10.11
N ILE A 138 -8.93 -11.98 8.89
CA ILE A 138 -8.99 -12.76 7.64
C ILE A 138 -7.67 -13.43 7.30
N ILE A 139 -6.54 -12.71 7.33
CA ILE A 139 -5.23 -13.33 7.06
C ILE A 139 -4.88 -14.40 8.11
N PRO A 140 -5.05 -14.16 9.43
CA PRO A 140 -4.84 -15.20 10.45
C PRO A 140 -5.70 -16.45 10.24
N TYR A 141 -6.93 -16.32 9.71
CA TYR A 141 -7.73 -17.48 9.30
C TYR A 141 -6.99 -18.34 8.27
N PHE A 142 -6.51 -17.77 7.16
CA PHE A 142 -5.76 -18.51 6.14
C PHE A 142 -4.42 -19.06 6.65
N VAL A 143 -3.72 -18.31 7.51
CA VAL A 143 -2.49 -18.78 8.17
C VAL A 143 -2.78 -20.03 9.01
N SER A 144 -3.86 -20.05 9.78
CA SER A 144 -4.25 -21.20 10.62
C SER A 144 -4.53 -22.48 9.81
N GLN A 145 -4.93 -22.34 8.55
CA GLN A 145 -5.18 -23.45 7.64
C GLN A 145 -3.94 -23.87 6.83
N GLY A 146 -2.83 -23.11 6.93
CA GLY A 146 -1.63 -23.34 6.13
C GLY A 146 -1.79 -22.93 4.66
N GLU A 147 -2.73 -22.04 4.37
CA GLU A 147 -3.12 -21.61 3.01
C GLU A 147 -2.64 -20.20 2.66
N ALA A 148 -1.92 -19.54 3.56
CA ALA A 148 -1.39 -18.20 3.38
C ALA A 148 0.05 -18.21 2.86
N GLY A 149 0.27 -17.53 1.73
CA GLY A 149 1.58 -17.29 1.14
C GLY A 149 2.04 -15.84 1.29
N VAL A 150 3.33 -15.60 1.06
CA VAL A 150 3.95 -14.26 1.08
C VAL A 150 4.52 -13.89 -0.29
N TYR A 151 4.35 -12.63 -0.68
CA TYR A 151 4.98 -12.05 -1.86
C TYR A 151 5.98 -10.97 -1.42
N ASP A 152 7.27 -11.18 -1.65
CA ASP A 152 8.31 -10.19 -1.33
C ASP A 152 8.31 -9.09 -2.40
N PHE A 153 7.82 -7.90 -2.02
CA PHE A 153 7.75 -6.72 -2.89
C PHE A 153 9.12 -6.29 -3.43
N THR A 154 10.22 -6.65 -2.76
CA THR A 154 11.57 -6.32 -3.26
C THR A 154 11.93 -7.08 -4.54
N LEU A 155 11.19 -8.13 -4.87
CA LEU A 155 11.32 -8.90 -6.12
C LEU A 155 10.42 -8.37 -7.24
N ASN A 156 9.56 -7.38 -6.96
CA ASN A 156 8.67 -6.81 -7.97
C ASN A 156 9.48 -5.97 -8.97
N ASP A 157 9.31 -6.26 -10.25
CA ASP A 157 10.00 -5.53 -11.32
C ASP A 157 9.04 -4.54 -11.99
N ILE A 158 9.47 -3.28 -12.12
CA ILE A 158 8.69 -2.22 -12.75
C ILE A 158 9.46 -1.70 -13.97
N PRO A 159 8.87 -1.75 -15.18
CA PRO A 159 9.47 -1.16 -16.37
C PRO A 159 9.91 0.29 -16.15
N GLY A 160 11.12 0.64 -16.61
CA GLY A 160 11.70 1.97 -16.45
C GLY A 160 12.11 2.34 -15.01
N SER A 161 12.00 1.43 -14.04
CA SER A 161 12.49 1.65 -12.67
C SER A 161 14.01 1.52 -12.56
N THR A 162 14.56 2.03 -11.46
CA THR A 162 15.99 1.89 -11.13
C THR A 162 16.13 1.17 -9.79
N ASP A 163 17.32 0.68 -9.45
CA ASP A 163 17.58 0.07 -8.14
C ASP A 163 17.19 0.96 -6.95
N ARG A 164 17.17 2.29 -7.15
CA ARG A 164 16.79 3.28 -6.12
C ARG A 164 15.28 3.43 -5.94
N ASP A 165 14.50 3.23 -7.02
CA ASP A 165 13.05 3.48 -7.05
C ASP A 165 12.23 2.18 -6.96
N ARG A 166 12.79 1.05 -7.42
CA ARG A 166 12.02 -0.20 -7.61
C ARG A 166 11.34 -0.75 -6.35
N THR A 167 11.87 -0.44 -5.16
CA THR A 167 11.30 -0.84 -3.88
C THR A 167 10.77 0.36 -3.08
N TYR A 168 10.51 1.49 -3.73
CA TYR A 168 9.98 2.66 -3.04
C TYR A 168 8.58 2.36 -2.50
N TRP A 169 8.44 2.48 -1.19
CA TRP A 169 7.17 2.38 -0.48
C TRP A 169 7.17 3.33 0.70
N ARG A 170 6.08 4.06 0.87
CA ARG A 170 5.84 4.95 2.01
C ARG A 170 4.44 4.75 2.57
N ASP A 171 4.38 4.55 3.87
CA ASP A 171 3.20 4.80 4.69
C ASP A 171 3.19 6.28 5.11
N VAL A 172 2.24 7.02 4.53
CA VAL A 172 2.04 8.45 4.80
C VAL A 172 1.06 8.68 5.96
N GLY A 173 1.06 7.79 6.95
CA GLY A 173 0.19 7.85 8.13
C GLY A 173 0.53 8.92 9.18
N THR A 174 1.71 9.58 9.10
CA THR A 174 2.10 10.67 10.02
C THR A 174 2.43 11.95 9.26
N ILE A 175 2.39 13.10 9.94
CA ILE A 175 2.75 14.39 9.32
C ILE A 175 4.21 14.38 8.86
N ASP A 176 5.11 13.81 9.66
CA ASP A 176 6.53 13.71 9.31
C ASP A 176 6.72 12.80 8.09
N SER A 177 6.10 11.62 8.05
CA SER A 177 6.22 10.73 6.89
C SER A 177 5.58 11.30 5.63
N PHE A 178 4.48 12.05 5.75
CA PHE A 178 3.89 12.80 4.65
C PHE A 178 4.84 13.89 4.12
N TYR A 179 5.47 14.66 5.02
CA TYR A 179 6.44 15.69 4.65
C TYR A 179 7.67 15.09 3.97
N ASP A 180 8.25 14.04 4.56
CA ASP A 180 9.43 13.36 4.03
C ASP A 180 9.18 12.77 2.63
N ALA A 181 8.01 12.18 2.39
CA ALA A 181 7.63 11.67 1.07
C ALA A 181 7.55 12.78 0.00
N HIS A 182 7.18 14.01 0.36
CA HIS A 182 7.23 15.15 -0.57
C HIS A 182 8.65 15.65 -0.78
N MET A 183 9.47 15.68 0.29
CA MET A 183 10.87 16.11 0.20
C MET A 183 11.71 15.14 -0.64
N ASP A 184 11.35 13.86 -0.68
CA ASP A 184 11.96 12.86 -1.57
C ASP A 184 11.87 13.27 -3.06
N LEU A 185 10.88 14.09 -3.45
CA LEU A 185 10.63 14.52 -4.83
C LEU A 185 11.51 15.69 -5.31
N ILE A 186 12.01 16.52 -4.39
CA ILE A 186 12.75 17.74 -4.74
C ILE A 186 14.28 17.54 -4.74
N SER A 187 14.74 16.32 -4.46
CA SER A 187 16.13 15.92 -4.62
C SER A 187 16.56 16.03 -6.10
N PRO A 188 17.82 16.38 -6.43
CA PRO A 188 18.34 16.32 -7.79
C PRO A 188 18.19 14.93 -8.45
N VAL A 189 18.22 13.88 -7.63
CA VAL A 189 17.90 12.50 -8.01
C VAL A 189 16.84 11.98 -7.03
N PRO A 190 15.54 12.16 -7.32
CA PRO A 190 14.46 11.69 -6.48
C PRO A 190 14.52 10.17 -6.28
N VAL A 191 14.17 9.71 -5.07
CA VAL A 191 14.04 8.26 -4.83
C VAL A 191 12.81 7.74 -5.58
N PHE A 192 11.70 8.49 -5.53
CA PHE A 192 10.49 8.19 -6.29
C PHE A 192 10.49 8.96 -7.62
N ASN A 193 10.74 8.26 -8.73
CA ASN A 193 10.90 8.91 -10.04
C ASN A 193 9.55 9.20 -10.69
N LEU A 194 9.06 10.44 -10.64
CA LEU A 194 7.82 10.86 -11.31
C LEU A 194 7.91 10.91 -12.85
N TYR A 195 9.10 10.78 -13.43
CA TYR A 195 9.34 10.87 -14.87
C TYR A 195 9.45 9.50 -15.57
N ASN A 196 9.10 8.40 -14.88
CA ASN A 196 9.01 7.09 -15.51
C ASN A 196 7.79 7.02 -16.45
N SER A 197 8.01 7.11 -17.77
CA SER A 197 6.95 7.03 -18.78
C SER A 197 6.51 5.61 -19.14
N GLU A 198 7.28 4.59 -18.74
CA GLU A 198 6.91 3.18 -18.94
C GLU A 198 5.90 2.71 -17.89
N TRP A 199 5.86 3.38 -16.71
CA TRP A 199 4.88 3.13 -15.65
C TRP A 199 4.27 4.44 -15.11
N PRO A 200 3.38 5.08 -15.90
CA PRO A 200 2.85 6.40 -15.59
C PRO A 200 1.87 6.39 -14.40
N ILE A 201 1.86 7.49 -13.64
CA ILE A 201 0.88 7.74 -12.59
C ILE A 201 -0.21 8.65 -13.16
N TYR A 202 -1.44 8.15 -13.23
CA TYR A 202 -2.58 8.92 -13.69
C TYR A 202 -3.19 9.73 -12.55
N THR A 203 -3.53 10.98 -12.85
CA THR A 203 -4.26 11.87 -11.95
C THR A 203 -5.14 12.81 -12.76
N ARG A 204 -6.02 13.55 -12.09
CA ARG A 204 -6.84 14.57 -12.74
C ARG A 204 -5.94 15.70 -13.26
N GLN A 205 -5.80 15.80 -14.57
CA GLN A 205 -5.11 16.91 -15.20
C GLN A 205 -5.99 18.16 -15.21
N SER A 206 -5.42 19.29 -14.77
CA SER A 206 -6.06 20.61 -14.86
C SER A 206 -5.24 21.49 -15.79
N ILE A 207 -5.91 22.19 -16.71
CA ILE A 207 -5.25 23.13 -17.61
C ILE A 207 -4.91 24.38 -16.80
N SER A 208 -3.62 24.62 -16.59
CA SER A 208 -3.09 25.77 -15.83
C SER A 208 -2.08 26.54 -16.68
N PRO A 209 -1.96 27.87 -16.52
CA PRO A 209 -0.87 28.62 -17.13
C PRO A 209 0.49 28.13 -16.60
N PRO A 210 1.61 28.34 -17.33
CA PRO A 210 2.93 27.95 -16.87
C PRO A 210 3.34 28.72 -15.61
N ALA A 211 4.27 28.16 -14.83
CA ALA A 211 4.87 28.84 -13.70
C ALA A 211 5.56 30.13 -14.16
N LYS A 212 5.19 31.28 -13.57
CA LYS A 212 5.75 32.60 -13.90
C LYS A 212 6.67 33.07 -12.78
N PHE A 213 7.94 33.27 -13.11
CA PHE A 213 8.92 33.91 -12.22
C PHE A 213 9.14 35.36 -12.68
N VAL A 214 8.96 36.34 -11.79
CA VAL A 214 9.33 37.75 -12.02
C VAL A 214 10.50 38.09 -11.11
N ARG A 215 11.51 38.80 -11.63
CA ARG A 215 12.69 39.18 -10.84
C ARG A 215 12.32 40.16 -9.73
N GLU A 216 13.01 40.02 -8.60
CA GLU A 216 13.15 41.09 -7.62
C GLU A 216 14.08 42.16 -8.20
N THR A 217 13.57 43.39 -8.37
CA THR A 217 14.43 44.54 -8.64
C THR A 217 15.09 44.90 -7.33
N THR A 218 16.42 44.87 -7.26
CA THR A 218 17.19 45.22 -6.07
C THR A 218 16.86 46.64 -5.59
N THR A 219 15.90 46.78 -4.67
CA THR A 219 15.79 47.93 -3.76
C THR A 219 14.93 47.56 -2.56
N ARG A 220 15.61 47.23 -1.45
CA ARG A 220 15.04 47.33 -0.11
C ARG A 220 14.98 48.81 0.27
N SER A 221 14.04 49.53 -0.32
CA SER A 221 13.58 50.84 0.15
C SER A 221 12.18 51.07 -0.42
N ALA A 222 11.17 50.90 0.43
CA ALA A 222 9.79 51.19 0.08
C ALA A 222 9.62 52.66 -0.32
N PRO A 223 8.84 52.92 -1.38
CA PRO A 223 7.80 53.93 -1.28
C PRO A 223 6.43 53.29 -1.55
N LEU A 224 5.47 53.76 -0.76
CA LEU A 224 4.07 53.33 -0.74
C LEU A 224 3.48 53.23 -2.14
N TRP A 225 3.02 52.03 -2.51
CA TRP A 225 2.22 51.81 -3.70
C TRP A 225 0.86 52.49 -3.52
N THR A 226 0.50 53.40 -4.44
CA THR A 226 -0.88 53.86 -4.63
C THR A 226 -1.39 53.34 -5.98
N PRO A 227 -2.51 52.59 -6.03
CA PRO A 227 -3.10 52.20 -7.30
C PRO A 227 -3.81 53.38 -7.93
N SER A 228 -3.46 53.71 -9.17
CA SER A 228 -4.37 54.42 -10.07
C SER A 228 -4.81 53.44 -11.15
N TRP A 229 -6.12 53.17 -11.20
CA TRP A 229 -6.75 52.45 -12.30
C TRP A 229 -7.16 53.46 -13.38
N PRO A 230 -6.93 53.19 -14.68
CA PRO A 230 -7.47 54.03 -15.73
C PRO A 230 -8.98 53.79 -15.84
N ALA A 231 -9.76 54.87 -15.77
CA ALA A 231 -11.19 54.85 -16.04
C ALA A 231 -11.44 54.41 -17.49
N ALA A 232 -12.29 53.39 -17.65
CA ALA A 232 -12.74 52.89 -18.95
C ALA A 232 -13.42 54.01 -19.76
N ARG A 233 -13.13 54.06 -21.06
CA ARG A 233 -14.00 54.65 -22.08
C ARG A 233 -14.48 53.53 -22.98
#